data_AF-A0AB34FC01-F1
#
_entry.id   AF-A0AB34FC01-F1
#
_cell.length_a   1.000
_cell.length_b   1.000
_cell.length_c   1.000
_cell.angle_alpha   90.00
_cell.angle_beta   90.00
_cell.angle_gamma   90.00
#
_symmetry.space_group_name_H-M   'P 1'
#
loop_
_entity.id
_entity.type
_entity.pdbx_description
1 polymer ?
#
loop_
_entity_poly.entity_id
_entity_poly.type
_entity_poly.pdbx_seq_one_letter_code
_entity_poly.pdbx_strand_id
1 'polypeptide(L)'
;MARKPILPLEGQSFRRHYGIPHVYTIVTCADTTHDLSPVFEADKDAYYARQVQEYCEHIQSSLHAKASIFHEEVQTLRDENRDLKKEVATLNKVIDRVGAPKHTDGQLLRRQTRDHPTFNATEKDIEKRQEEYVGWRSKAMRNLAVDKTIYNTEFRRLQYIGSMLDGGAYTLVRQSLDAITMNPDDTELWEWKTADDLIEFLNGNTKPSTSIALPAVTSTTIS
;
A
#
# COMPACT_ATOMS: atom_id res chain seq x y z
N MET A 1 48.69 -7.93 28.64
CA MET A 1 49.02 -6.80 27.75
C MET A 1 47.89 -6.60 26.76
N ALA A 2 47.06 -5.58 26.98
CA ALA A 2 45.80 -5.38 26.27
C ALA A 2 46.02 -4.75 24.89
N ARG A 3 45.43 -5.36 23.85
CA ARG A 3 45.34 -4.80 22.50
C ARG A 3 44.35 -3.64 22.52
N LYS A 4 44.80 -2.43 22.17
CA LYS A 4 43.90 -1.30 21.88
C LYS A 4 43.15 -1.58 20.57
N PRO A 5 41.82 -1.41 20.51
CA PRO A 5 41.09 -1.43 19.25
C PRO A 5 41.43 -0.18 18.44
N ILE A 6 41.81 -0.38 17.18
CA ILE A 6 42.00 0.67 16.18
C ILE A 6 40.60 1.11 15.75
N LEU A 7 40.20 2.32 16.14
CA LEU A 7 39.02 2.99 15.56
C LEU A 7 39.30 3.25 14.07
N PRO A 8 38.38 2.89 13.15
CA PRO A 8 38.55 3.22 11.74
C PRO A 8 38.46 4.75 11.57
N LEU A 9 39.51 5.32 10.97
CA LEU A 9 39.59 6.72 10.59
C LEU A 9 38.33 7.13 9.81
N GLU A 10 37.71 8.24 10.21
CA GLU A 10 36.44 8.80 9.72
C GLU A 10 36.36 9.08 8.20
N GLY A 11 37.38 8.75 7.40
CA GLY A 11 37.40 8.98 5.95
C GLY A 11 36.61 7.97 5.11
N GLN A 12 36.33 6.76 5.62
CA GLN A 12 35.65 5.73 4.81
C GLN A 12 34.12 5.83 4.81
N SER A 13 33.52 6.38 5.87
CA SER A 13 32.05 6.51 5.96
C SER A 13 31.53 7.71 5.17
N PHE A 14 32.34 8.76 5.02
CA PHE A 14 31.97 9.96 4.25
C PHE A 14 31.80 9.69 2.74
N ARG A 15 32.53 8.72 2.19
CA ARG A 15 32.46 8.35 0.75
C ARG A 15 31.12 7.77 0.31
N ARG A 16 30.35 7.12 1.20
CA ARG A 16 29.14 6.38 0.78
C ARG A 16 27.85 7.19 0.84
N HIS A 17 27.79 8.27 1.62
CA HIS A 17 26.55 9.02 1.83
C HIS A 17 26.54 10.41 1.18
N TYR A 18 27.70 11.00 0.94
CA TYR A 18 27.80 12.32 0.29
C TYR A 18 28.86 12.23 -0.80
N GLY A 19 28.44 11.77 -1.98
CA GLY A 19 29.25 11.87 -3.18
C GLY A 19 29.52 13.33 -3.49
N ILE A 20 30.66 13.83 -3.03
CA ILE A 20 31.17 15.17 -3.31
C ILE A 20 32.34 14.97 -4.30
N PRO A 21 32.13 15.14 -5.62
CA PRO A 21 33.17 14.91 -6.65
C PRO A 21 34.34 15.92 -6.63
N HIS A 22 34.43 16.75 -5.59
CA HIS A 22 34.82 18.13 -5.77
C HIS A 22 36.34 18.42 -5.72
N VAL A 23 37.12 17.57 -5.06
CA VAL A 23 38.59 17.73 -5.03
C VAL A 23 39.25 17.08 -6.25
N TYR A 24 38.62 16.04 -6.83
CA TYR A 24 39.18 15.33 -7.97
C TYR A 24 39.13 16.18 -9.24
N THR A 25 38.11 17.05 -9.38
CA THR A 25 37.94 17.89 -10.57
C THR A 25 39.06 18.93 -10.72
N ILE A 26 39.51 19.57 -9.64
CA ILE A 26 40.62 20.56 -9.69
C ILE A 26 41.92 19.89 -10.18
N VAL A 27 42.16 18.64 -9.77
CA VAL A 27 43.35 17.87 -10.18
C VAL A 27 43.24 17.36 -11.62
N THR A 28 42.03 17.10 -12.13
CA THR A 28 41.83 16.63 -13.52
C THR A 28 41.66 17.77 -14.54
N CYS A 29 41.29 18.98 -14.11
CA CYS A 29 41.26 20.19 -14.95
C CYS A 29 42.65 20.82 -15.08
N ALA A 30 43.55 20.55 -14.13
CA ALA A 30 44.97 20.77 -14.30
C ALA A 30 45.50 19.72 -15.30
N ASP A 31 45.48 20.13 -16.55
CA ASP A 31 46.03 19.43 -17.71
C ASP A 31 47.34 18.71 -17.32
N THR A 32 47.38 17.37 -17.42
CA THR A 32 48.60 16.59 -17.12
C THR A 32 49.71 16.79 -18.15
N THR A 33 49.50 17.64 -19.16
CA THR A 33 50.55 18.12 -20.06
C THR A 33 51.11 19.46 -19.57
N HIS A 34 51.77 19.46 -18.42
CA HIS A 34 52.52 20.64 -17.98
C HIS A 34 53.74 20.84 -18.87
N ASP A 35 53.75 21.95 -19.60
CA ASP A 35 54.98 22.50 -20.19
C ASP A 35 55.91 22.88 -19.03
N LEU A 36 57.03 22.17 -18.89
CA LEU A 36 58.07 22.40 -17.88
C LEU A 36 58.90 23.67 -18.20
N SER A 37 58.25 24.70 -18.73
CA SER A 37 58.87 25.97 -19.03
C SER A 37 59.05 26.77 -17.73
N PRO A 38 60.23 27.39 -17.50
CA PRO A 38 60.49 28.20 -16.31
C PRO A 38 59.52 29.39 -16.15
N VAL A 39 58.77 29.75 -17.20
CA VAL A 39 57.70 30.76 -17.17
C VAL A 39 56.46 30.25 -16.42
N PHE A 40 56.11 28.97 -16.54
CA PHE A 40 54.98 28.37 -15.80
C PHE A 40 55.33 28.16 -14.32
N GLU A 41 56.57 27.78 -14.03
CA GLU A 41 57.08 27.61 -12.66
C GLU A 41 56.95 28.90 -11.82
N ALA A 42 57.09 30.06 -12.47
CA ALA A 42 56.99 31.38 -11.86
C ALA A 42 55.54 31.85 -11.60
N ASP A 43 54.54 31.27 -12.29
CA ASP A 43 53.13 31.75 -12.26
C ASP A 43 52.11 30.65 -11.89
N LYS A 44 52.59 29.46 -11.50
CA LYS A 44 51.76 28.31 -11.12
C LYS A 44 50.79 28.61 -9.98
N ASP A 45 51.20 29.43 -9.02
CA ASP A 45 50.36 29.78 -7.87
C ASP A 45 49.14 30.62 -8.31
N ALA A 46 49.32 31.53 -9.28
CA ALA A 46 48.22 32.32 -9.85
C ALA A 46 47.29 31.44 -10.70
N TYR A 47 47.86 30.50 -11.46
CA TYR A 47 47.08 29.51 -12.23
C TYR A 47 46.19 28.66 -11.33
N TYR A 48 46.75 28.05 -10.27
CA TYR A 48 45.97 27.24 -9.34
C TYR A 48 44.98 28.06 -8.51
N ALA A 49 45.34 29.30 -8.12
CA ALA A 49 44.41 30.20 -7.45
C ALA A 49 43.18 30.48 -8.31
N ARG A 50 43.37 30.71 -9.62
CA ARG A 50 42.27 30.92 -10.57
C ARG A 50 41.40 29.67 -10.75
N GLN A 51 42.00 28.49 -10.88
CA GLN A 51 41.25 27.23 -10.97
C GLN A 51 40.41 26.97 -9.72
N VAL A 52 40.96 27.22 -8.53
CA VAL A 52 40.23 27.12 -7.26
C VAL A 52 39.09 28.13 -7.21
N GLN A 53 39.30 29.36 -7.68
CA GLN A 53 38.26 30.39 -7.71
C GLN A 53 37.10 29.99 -8.65
N GLU A 54 37.39 29.64 -9.89
CA GLU A 54 36.38 29.19 -10.88
C GLU A 54 35.58 28.00 -10.34
N TYR A 55 36.25 27.10 -9.62
CA TYR A 55 35.64 25.96 -8.98
C TYR A 55 34.69 26.34 -7.83
N CYS A 56 35.10 27.26 -6.95
CA CYS A 56 34.28 27.78 -5.88
C CYS A 56 33.03 28.50 -6.42
N GLU A 57 33.18 29.30 -7.47
CA GLU A 57 32.07 29.98 -8.14
C GLU A 57 31.07 28.98 -8.74
N HIS A 58 31.55 27.90 -9.36
CA HIS A 58 30.70 26.83 -9.86
C HIS A 58 29.88 26.15 -8.75
N ILE A 59 30.52 25.78 -7.63
CA ILE A 59 29.82 25.18 -6.48
C ILE A 59 28.76 26.13 -5.94
N GLN A 60 29.09 27.41 -5.76
CA GLN A 60 28.17 28.41 -5.24
C GLN A 60 26.95 28.56 -6.15
N SER A 61 27.16 28.66 -7.46
CA SER A 61 26.09 28.73 -8.46
C SER A 61 25.21 27.47 -8.42
N SER A 62 25.81 26.27 -8.35
CA SER A 62 25.08 25.01 -8.26
C SER A 62 24.25 24.89 -6.97
N LEU A 63 24.81 25.29 -5.83
CA LEU A 63 24.09 25.32 -4.56
C LEU A 63 22.92 26.29 -4.61
N HIS A 64 23.13 27.50 -5.14
CA HIS A 64 22.09 28.50 -5.26
C HIS A 64 20.95 28.01 -6.15
N ALA A 65 21.26 27.42 -7.31
CA ALA A 65 20.24 26.86 -8.21
C ALA A 65 19.41 25.76 -7.52
N LYS A 66 20.05 24.84 -6.78
CA LYS A 66 19.34 23.80 -6.02
C LYS A 66 18.51 24.38 -4.88
N ALA A 67 19.02 25.39 -4.17
CA ALA A 67 18.28 26.06 -3.10
C ALA A 67 17.04 26.77 -3.65
N SER A 68 17.13 27.39 -4.83
CA SER A 68 15.97 28.00 -5.49
C SER A 68 14.89 26.96 -5.85
N ILE A 69 15.27 25.82 -6.42
CA ILE A 69 14.33 24.73 -6.75
C ILE A 69 13.62 24.22 -5.49
N PHE A 70 14.37 23.93 -4.42
CA PHE A 70 13.76 23.47 -3.16
C PHE A 70 12.86 24.54 -2.53
N HIS A 71 13.21 25.82 -2.68
CA HIS A 71 12.38 26.90 -2.18
C HIS A 71 11.04 26.96 -2.91
N GLU A 72 11.03 26.81 -4.24
CA GLU A 72 9.81 26.75 -5.05
C GLU A 72 8.93 25.54 -4.68
N GLU A 73 9.53 24.37 -4.47
CA GLU A 73 8.81 23.15 -4.07
C GLU A 73 8.16 23.31 -2.69
N VAL A 74 8.91 23.81 -1.70
CA VAL A 74 8.38 24.09 -0.35
C VAL A 74 7.25 25.12 -0.41
N GLN A 75 7.37 26.12 -1.27
CA GLN A 75 6.34 27.13 -1.42
C GLN A 75 5.06 26.54 -2.03
N THR A 76 5.20 25.69 -3.05
CA THR A 76 4.09 24.98 -3.69
C THR A 76 3.35 24.09 -2.67
N LEU A 77 4.08 23.28 -1.92
CA LEU A 77 3.51 22.42 -0.87
C LEU A 77 2.83 23.21 0.25
N ARG A 78 3.34 24.41 0.57
CA ARG A 78 2.69 25.30 1.55
C ARG A 78 1.37 25.85 1.01
N ASP A 79 1.32 26.21 -0.26
CA ASP A 79 0.11 26.72 -0.91
C ASP A 79 -0.97 25.62 -1.01
N GLU A 80 -0.60 24.40 -1.38
CA GLU A 80 -1.49 23.23 -1.37
C GLU A 80 -2.04 22.92 0.02
N ASN A 81 -1.16 22.91 1.04
CA ASN A 81 -1.58 22.72 2.43
C ASN A 81 -2.55 23.79 2.91
N ARG A 82 -2.36 25.05 2.47
CA ARG A 82 -3.29 26.14 2.80
C ARG A 82 -4.65 25.91 2.16
N ASP A 83 -4.70 25.43 0.93
CA ASP A 83 -5.95 25.21 0.22
C ASP A 83 -6.70 23.99 0.75
N LEU A 84 -5.99 22.89 1.07
CA LEU A 84 -6.56 21.75 1.79
C LEU A 84 -7.16 22.16 3.14
N LYS A 85 -6.49 23.04 3.90
CA LYS A 85 -7.03 23.57 5.16
C LYS A 85 -8.33 24.35 4.95
N LYS A 86 -8.46 25.09 3.85
CA LYS A 86 -9.71 25.80 3.51
C LYS A 86 -10.82 24.83 3.14
N GLU A 87 -10.49 23.76 2.40
CA GLU A 87 -11.46 22.72 2.03
C GLU A 87 -11.98 22.00 3.28
N VAL A 88 -11.09 21.57 4.17
CA VAL A 88 -11.46 21.00 5.48
C VAL A 88 -12.35 21.95 6.27
N ALA A 89 -12.02 23.24 6.33
CA ALA A 89 -12.86 24.23 7.01
C ALA A 89 -14.24 24.39 6.36
N THR A 90 -14.32 24.23 5.03
CA THR A 90 -15.59 24.28 4.29
C THR A 90 -16.42 23.04 4.55
N LEU A 91 -15.81 21.85 4.52
CA LEU A 91 -16.47 20.58 4.84
C LEU A 91 -16.99 20.59 6.28
N ASN A 92 -16.22 21.08 7.25
CA ASN A 92 -16.69 21.23 8.63
C ASN A 92 -17.92 22.14 8.72
N LYS A 93 -17.94 23.27 8.02
CA LYS A 93 -19.14 24.15 7.96
C LYS A 93 -20.34 23.46 7.31
N VAL A 94 -20.13 22.61 6.31
CA VAL A 94 -21.21 21.82 5.69
C VAL A 94 -21.74 20.79 6.69
N ILE A 95 -20.87 20.10 7.42
CA ILE A 95 -21.24 19.17 8.49
C ILE A 95 -22.09 19.89 9.55
N ASP A 96 -21.67 21.09 9.98
CA ASP A 96 -22.42 21.89 10.96
C ASP A 96 -23.81 22.31 10.43
N ARG A 97 -23.92 22.67 9.13
CA ARG A 97 -25.17 23.13 8.50
C ARG A 97 -26.16 22.01 8.18
N VAL A 98 -25.65 20.87 7.72
CA VAL A 98 -26.47 19.67 7.50
C VAL A 98 -26.90 19.07 8.84
N GLY A 99 -26.23 19.48 9.93
CA GLY A 99 -26.25 18.79 11.20
C GLY A 99 -25.47 17.50 11.04
N ALA A 100 -24.50 17.24 11.92
CA ALA A 100 -24.05 15.87 12.10
C ALA A 100 -25.31 15.01 12.29
N PRO A 101 -25.46 13.85 11.62
CA PRO A 101 -26.47 12.89 12.04
C PRO A 101 -26.26 12.78 13.55
N LYS A 102 -27.31 13.07 14.34
CA LYS A 102 -27.22 13.05 15.80
C LYS A 102 -26.60 11.71 16.18
N HIS A 103 -25.28 11.70 16.42
CA HIS A 103 -24.64 10.62 17.11
C HIS A 103 -25.18 10.82 18.51
N THR A 104 -26.25 10.08 18.81
CA THR A 104 -26.67 9.81 20.16
C THR A 104 -25.45 9.24 20.85
N ASP A 105 -24.70 10.12 21.52
CA ASP A 105 -23.69 9.75 22.49
C ASP A 105 -24.30 8.68 23.40
N GLY A 106 -23.75 7.47 23.30
CA GLY A 106 -24.06 6.37 24.22
C GLY A 106 -25.02 5.27 23.75
N GLN A 107 -25.61 5.33 22.56
CA GLN A 107 -26.31 4.15 22.04
C GLN A 107 -25.34 3.27 21.25
N LEU A 108 -24.70 2.31 21.94
CA LEU A 108 -24.02 1.20 21.30
C LEU A 108 -24.90 0.71 20.14
N LEU A 109 -24.43 0.80 18.90
CA LEU A 109 -25.18 0.28 17.76
C LEU A 109 -25.41 -1.21 17.99
N ARG A 110 -26.64 -1.56 18.33
CA ARG A 110 -27.04 -2.95 18.56
C ARG A 110 -27.44 -3.58 17.24
N ARG A 111 -26.95 -4.79 17.02
CA ARG A 111 -27.39 -5.65 15.92
C ARG A 111 -28.90 -5.84 15.99
N GLN A 112 -29.55 -5.64 14.86
CA GLN A 112 -30.97 -5.93 14.66
C GLN A 112 -31.17 -7.40 14.31
N THR A 113 -30.18 -8.02 13.66
CA THR A 113 -30.25 -9.43 13.28
C THR A 113 -29.62 -10.36 14.32
N ARG A 114 -30.09 -11.60 14.34
CA ARG A 114 -29.48 -12.70 15.09
C ARG A 114 -28.69 -13.59 14.14
N ASP A 115 -27.63 -14.18 14.66
CA ASP A 115 -26.86 -15.18 13.93
C ASP A 115 -27.70 -16.43 13.68
N HIS A 116 -27.55 -16.98 12.49
CA HIS A 116 -28.10 -18.27 12.10
C HIS A 116 -27.05 -19.37 12.34
N PRO A 117 -27.40 -20.66 12.20
CA PRO A 117 -26.41 -21.73 12.30
C PRO A 117 -25.24 -21.52 11.33
N THR A 118 -24.05 -21.91 11.78
CA THR A 118 -22.83 -21.91 10.96
C THR A 118 -22.91 -22.96 9.86
N PHE A 119 -22.16 -22.76 8.79
CA PHE A 119 -22.06 -23.74 7.70
C PHE A 119 -20.74 -24.52 7.80
N ASN A 120 -20.83 -25.85 7.87
CA ASN A 120 -19.67 -26.72 8.09
C ASN A 120 -19.26 -27.58 6.88
N ALA A 121 -20.08 -27.61 5.82
CA ALA A 121 -19.94 -28.44 4.62
C ALA A 121 -19.82 -29.96 4.84
N THR A 122 -20.31 -30.49 5.97
CA THR A 122 -20.16 -31.92 6.33
C THR A 122 -21.23 -32.86 5.76
N GLU A 123 -22.38 -32.32 5.28
CA GLU A 123 -23.47 -33.13 4.70
C GLU A 123 -22.97 -33.93 3.49
N LYS A 124 -23.21 -35.24 3.45
CA LYS A 124 -22.68 -36.12 2.37
C LYS A 124 -23.50 -36.02 1.10
N ASP A 125 -24.81 -35.79 1.25
CA ASP A 125 -25.69 -35.54 0.11
C ASP A 125 -25.37 -34.18 -0.52
N ILE A 126 -25.02 -34.20 -1.80
CA ILE A 126 -24.57 -33.02 -2.54
C ILE A 126 -25.72 -32.00 -2.70
N GLU A 127 -26.92 -32.46 -3.00
CA GLU A 127 -28.07 -31.59 -3.21
C GLU A 127 -28.47 -30.93 -1.89
N LYS A 128 -28.53 -31.73 -0.83
CA LYS A 128 -28.84 -31.23 0.51
C LYS A 128 -27.77 -30.27 1.03
N ARG A 129 -26.49 -30.58 0.84
CA ARG A 129 -25.37 -29.66 1.18
C ARG A 129 -25.49 -28.33 0.44
N GLN A 130 -25.85 -28.38 -0.84
CA GLN A 130 -26.03 -27.17 -1.65
C GLN A 130 -27.24 -26.36 -1.18
N GLU A 131 -28.35 -27.01 -0.82
CA GLU A 131 -29.51 -26.35 -0.22
C GLU A 131 -29.16 -25.67 1.12
N GLU A 132 -28.44 -26.38 1.99
CA GLU A 132 -27.92 -25.85 3.25
C GLU A 132 -27.02 -24.62 3.03
N TYR A 133 -26.11 -24.70 2.06
CA TYR A 133 -25.24 -23.59 1.68
C TYR A 133 -26.02 -22.38 1.16
N VAL A 134 -26.98 -22.59 0.25
CA VAL A 134 -27.81 -21.50 -0.30
C VAL A 134 -28.63 -20.84 0.81
N GLY A 135 -29.18 -21.63 1.72
CA GLY A 135 -29.91 -21.15 2.89
C GLY A 135 -29.03 -20.34 3.84
N TRP A 136 -27.83 -20.83 4.13
CA TRP A 136 -26.83 -20.12 4.94
C TRP A 136 -26.41 -18.80 4.29
N ARG A 137 -25.99 -18.83 3.02
CA ARG A 137 -25.54 -17.64 2.26
C ARG A 137 -26.61 -16.56 2.26
N SER A 138 -27.86 -16.93 1.97
CA SER A 138 -28.98 -15.99 1.91
C SER A 138 -29.22 -15.29 3.25
N LYS A 139 -29.06 -16.01 4.36
CA LYS A 139 -29.21 -15.43 5.71
C LYS A 139 -28.01 -14.56 6.08
N ALA A 140 -26.79 -14.98 5.74
CA ALA A 140 -25.57 -14.21 6.02
C ALA A 140 -25.60 -12.85 5.30
N MET A 141 -25.95 -12.86 4.01
CA MET A 141 -26.06 -11.63 3.21
C MET A 141 -27.21 -10.73 3.69
N ARG A 142 -28.32 -11.31 4.14
CA ARG A 142 -29.41 -10.54 4.75
C ARG A 142 -28.94 -9.84 6.04
N ASN A 143 -28.20 -10.54 6.90
CA ASN A 143 -27.67 -9.95 8.13
C ASN A 143 -26.71 -8.79 7.83
N LEU A 144 -25.81 -8.96 6.85
CA LEU A 144 -24.93 -7.89 6.39
C LEU A 144 -25.70 -6.67 5.82
N ALA A 145 -26.82 -6.91 5.14
CA ALA A 145 -27.65 -5.84 4.57
C ALA A 145 -28.45 -5.07 5.64
N VAL A 146 -29.03 -5.79 6.61
CA VAL A 146 -29.84 -5.18 7.69
C VAL A 146 -28.95 -4.46 8.69
N ASP A 147 -27.84 -5.06 9.10
CA ASP A 147 -26.89 -4.49 10.08
C ASP A 147 -25.76 -3.72 9.39
N LYS A 148 -26.04 -3.03 8.28
CA LYS A 148 -25.04 -2.28 7.47
C LYS A 148 -24.26 -1.24 8.28
N THR A 149 -24.88 -0.65 9.29
CA THR A 149 -24.24 0.33 10.18
C THR A 149 -23.22 -0.30 11.14
N ILE A 150 -23.32 -1.60 11.38
CA ILE A 150 -22.40 -2.37 12.24
C ILE A 150 -21.30 -2.99 11.38
N TYR A 151 -21.68 -3.57 10.24
CA TYR A 151 -20.78 -4.11 9.21
C TYR A 151 -20.47 -3.05 8.14
N ASN A 152 -19.96 -1.91 8.60
CA ASN A 152 -19.76 -0.71 7.79
C ASN A 152 -18.45 -0.69 6.98
N THR A 153 -17.63 -1.72 7.09
CA THR A 153 -16.36 -1.86 6.37
C THR A 153 -16.26 -3.27 5.79
N GLU A 154 -15.54 -3.44 4.68
CA GLU A 154 -15.32 -4.77 4.08
C GLU A 154 -14.56 -5.70 5.02
N PHE A 155 -13.60 -5.18 5.80
CA PHE A 155 -12.96 -5.93 6.89
C PHE A 155 -14.00 -6.60 7.80
N ARG A 156 -14.94 -5.82 8.35
CA ARG A 156 -15.97 -6.35 9.27
C ARG A 156 -16.91 -7.33 8.58
N ARG A 157 -17.21 -7.11 7.30
CA ARG A 157 -18.10 -7.99 6.51
C ARG A 157 -17.42 -9.34 6.23
N LEU A 158 -16.14 -9.33 5.87
CA LEU A 158 -15.31 -10.54 5.69
C LEU A 158 -15.19 -11.32 7.00
N GLN A 159 -14.87 -10.65 8.10
CA GLN A 159 -14.78 -11.27 9.43
C GLN A 159 -16.12 -11.88 9.87
N TYR A 160 -17.24 -11.20 9.58
CA TYR A 160 -18.56 -11.75 9.87
C TYR A 160 -18.81 -13.05 9.09
N ILE A 161 -18.60 -13.07 7.77
CA ILE A 161 -18.77 -14.29 6.98
C ILE A 161 -17.87 -15.41 7.51
N GLY A 162 -16.60 -15.10 7.78
CA GLY A 162 -15.64 -16.03 8.36
C GLY A 162 -16.12 -16.63 9.68
N SER A 163 -16.68 -15.82 10.57
CA SER A 163 -17.23 -16.28 11.86
C SER A 163 -18.46 -17.18 11.73
N MET A 164 -19.13 -17.15 10.57
CA MET A 164 -20.32 -17.95 10.28
C MET A 164 -20.01 -19.26 9.56
N LEU A 165 -18.73 -19.54 9.33
CA LEU A 165 -18.23 -20.80 8.76
C LEU A 165 -17.65 -21.67 9.87
N ASP A 166 -17.74 -22.99 9.69
CA ASP A 166 -17.16 -23.96 10.61
C ASP A 166 -16.58 -25.16 9.83
N GLY A 167 -15.90 -26.07 10.52
CA GLY A 167 -15.42 -27.33 9.98
C GLY A 167 -14.65 -27.21 8.66
N GLY A 168 -15.06 -28.00 7.66
CA GLY A 168 -14.42 -28.01 6.34
C GLY A 168 -14.55 -26.69 5.61
N ALA A 169 -15.69 -26.01 5.74
CA ALA A 169 -15.94 -24.73 5.09
C ALA A 169 -15.02 -23.62 5.64
N TYR A 170 -14.81 -23.57 6.95
CA TYR A 170 -13.88 -22.62 7.57
C TYR A 170 -12.41 -22.95 7.22
N THR A 171 -12.06 -24.23 7.19
CA THR A 171 -10.68 -24.67 6.89
C THR A 171 -10.21 -24.19 5.51
N LEU A 172 -11.11 -24.09 4.52
CA LEU A 172 -10.81 -23.59 3.18
C LEU A 172 -10.38 -22.13 3.15
N VAL A 173 -10.91 -21.30 4.06
CA VAL A 173 -10.74 -19.84 4.03
C VAL A 173 -9.88 -19.31 5.17
N ARG A 174 -9.54 -20.17 6.14
CA ARG A 174 -8.89 -19.81 7.39
C ARG A 174 -7.59 -19.04 7.18
N GLN A 175 -6.68 -19.54 6.35
CA GLN A 175 -5.36 -18.92 6.16
C GLN A 175 -5.48 -17.48 5.64
N SER A 176 -6.38 -17.27 4.69
CA SER A 176 -6.64 -15.98 4.07
C SER A 176 -7.33 -15.00 5.03
N LEU A 177 -8.28 -15.49 5.85
CA LEU A 177 -8.90 -14.70 6.91
C LEU A 177 -7.90 -14.33 8.02
N ASP A 178 -6.98 -15.22 8.37
CA ASP A 178 -5.90 -14.93 9.32
C ASP A 178 -4.98 -13.84 8.76
N ALA A 179 -4.65 -13.88 7.46
CA ALA A 179 -3.84 -12.85 6.81
C ALA A 179 -4.54 -11.47 6.79
N ILE A 180 -5.84 -11.43 6.50
CA ILE A 180 -6.67 -10.21 6.58
C ILE A 180 -6.69 -9.67 8.02
N THR A 181 -6.83 -10.55 9.00
CA THR A 181 -6.84 -10.17 10.44
C THR A 181 -5.52 -9.54 10.88
N MET A 182 -4.39 -10.06 10.38
CA MET A 182 -3.05 -9.56 10.70
C MET A 182 -2.73 -8.24 9.98
N ASN A 183 -3.39 -7.97 8.84
CA ASN A 183 -3.12 -6.80 8.00
C ASN A 183 -4.42 -6.04 7.69
N PRO A 184 -5.13 -5.48 8.69
CA PRO A 184 -6.47 -4.91 8.51
C PRO A 184 -6.50 -3.61 7.69
N ASP A 185 -5.37 -2.92 7.53
CA ASP A 185 -5.28 -1.65 6.80
C ASP A 185 -4.57 -1.80 5.43
N ASP A 186 -3.97 -2.96 5.16
CA ASP A 186 -3.27 -3.25 3.91
C ASP A 186 -4.13 -4.18 3.04
N THR A 187 -5.04 -3.56 2.28
CA THR A 187 -5.97 -4.29 1.42
C THR A 187 -5.26 -5.03 0.30
N GLU A 188 -4.03 -4.69 -0.07
CA GLU A 188 -3.29 -5.39 -1.14
C GLU A 188 -2.97 -6.84 -0.76
N LEU A 189 -2.72 -7.08 0.53
CA LEU A 189 -2.42 -8.41 1.08
C LEU A 189 -3.67 -9.31 1.23
N TRP A 190 -4.87 -8.77 1.03
CA TRP A 190 -6.11 -9.53 1.16
C TRP A 190 -6.36 -10.38 -0.08
N GLU A 191 -6.66 -11.66 0.11
CA GLU A 191 -7.06 -12.55 -0.99
C GLU A 191 -8.41 -12.12 -1.59
N TRP A 192 -9.35 -11.72 -0.74
CA TRP A 192 -10.66 -11.19 -1.14
C TRP A 192 -10.76 -9.74 -0.70
N LYS A 193 -11.05 -8.83 -1.63
CA LYS A 193 -11.17 -7.40 -1.32
C LYS A 193 -12.54 -7.08 -0.72
N THR A 194 -13.55 -7.88 -1.08
CA THR A 194 -14.93 -7.69 -0.63
C THR A 194 -15.54 -8.98 -0.09
N ALA A 195 -16.59 -8.82 0.72
CA ALA A 195 -17.44 -9.93 1.15
C ALA A 195 -18.07 -10.69 -0.02
N ASP A 196 -18.35 -10.01 -1.14
CA ASP A 196 -18.92 -10.64 -2.33
C ASP A 196 -17.90 -11.53 -3.03
N ASP A 197 -16.62 -11.14 -3.07
CA ASP A 197 -15.53 -11.97 -3.63
C ASP A 197 -15.39 -13.29 -2.86
N LEU A 198 -15.44 -13.23 -1.52
CA LEU A 198 -15.41 -14.42 -0.66
C LEU A 198 -16.63 -15.32 -0.92
N ILE A 199 -17.81 -14.74 -1.08
CA ILE A 199 -19.03 -15.51 -1.41
C ILE A 199 -18.93 -16.14 -2.80
N GLU A 200 -18.34 -15.46 -3.78
CA GLU A 200 -18.10 -16.01 -5.11
C GLU A 200 -17.15 -17.22 -5.05
N PHE A 201 -16.05 -17.09 -4.30
CA PHE A 201 -15.14 -18.20 -4.03
C PHE A 201 -15.86 -19.40 -3.40
N LEU A 202 -16.68 -19.16 -2.37
CA LEU A 202 -17.45 -20.21 -1.72
C LEU A 202 -18.46 -20.85 -2.68
N ASN A 203 -19.12 -20.06 -3.54
CA ASN A 203 -20.04 -20.60 -4.56
C ASN A 203 -19.32 -21.54 -5.54
N GLY A 204 -18.06 -21.25 -5.88
CA GLY A 204 -17.25 -22.13 -6.74
C GLY A 204 -16.91 -23.46 -6.07
N ASN A 205 -16.65 -23.44 -4.76
CA ASN A 205 -16.23 -24.62 -4.00
C ASN A 205 -17.39 -25.49 -3.49
N THR A 206 -18.61 -24.97 -3.44
CA THR A 206 -19.79 -25.74 -2.98
C THR A 206 -20.65 -26.31 -4.12
N LYS A 207 -20.52 -25.77 -5.34
CA LYS A 207 -21.22 -26.31 -6.51
C LYS A 207 -20.67 -27.69 -6.88
N PRO A 208 -21.53 -28.68 -7.19
CA PRO A 208 -21.07 -29.89 -7.85
C PRO A 208 -20.48 -29.57 -9.23
N SER A 209 -19.40 -30.24 -9.61
CA SER A 209 -18.85 -30.19 -10.96
C SER A 209 -19.89 -30.75 -11.94
N THR A 210 -20.67 -29.87 -12.56
CA THR A 210 -21.62 -30.25 -13.62
C THR A 210 -20.85 -30.57 -14.90
N SER A 211 -20.27 -31.76 -14.99
CA SER A 211 -19.91 -32.35 -16.29
C SER A 211 -21.15 -33.02 -16.87
N ILE A 212 -22.06 -32.23 -17.43
CA ILE A 212 -23.09 -32.75 -18.34
C ILE A 212 -22.55 -32.54 -19.75
N ALA A 213 -21.85 -33.55 -20.26
CA ALA A 213 -21.75 -33.75 -21.70
C ALA A 213 -23.16 -34.11 -22.19
N LEU A 214 -23.81 -33.19 -22.90
CA LEU A 214 -25.04 -33.47 -23.63
C LEU A 214 -24.76 -34.61 -24.63
N PRO A 215 -25.53 -35.71 -24.63
CA PRO A 215 -25.43 -36.69 -25.71
C PRO A 215 -25.89 -36.01 -27.01
N ALA A 216 -25.01 -36.04 -28.01
CA ALA A 216 -25.34 -35.63 -29.37
C ALA A 216 -26.54 -36.46 -29.86
N VAL A 217 -27.66 -35.79 -30.10
CA VAL A 217 -28.81 -36.38 -30.79
C VAL A 217 -28.37 -36.59 -32.23
N THR A 218 -28.04 -37.82 -32.59
CA THR A 218 -27.93 -38.25 -33.98
C THR A 218 -29.32 -38.33 -34.57
N SER A 219 -29.67 -37.41 -35.46
CA SER A 219 -30.84 -37.55 -36.33
C SER A 219 -30.57 -38.67 -37.34
N THR A 220 -31.09 -39.85 -37.05
CA THR A 220 -31.31 -40.89 -38.06
C THR A 220 -32.59 -40.56 -38.81
N THR A 221 -32.47 -40.02 -40.01
CA THR A 221 -33.59 -39.99 -40.98
C THR A 221 -33.50 -41.27 -41.82
N ILE A 222 -34.45 -42.18 -41.61
CA ILE A 222 -34.80 -43.25 -42.55
C ILE A 222 -36.27 -43.05 -42.89
N SER A 223 -36.52 -42.60 -44.13
CA SER A 223 -37.39 -43.24 -45.14
C SER A 223 -37.54 -42.33 -46.35
#